data_AF-A0A920T2P4-F1
#
_entry.id   AF-A0A920T2P4-F1
#
_cell.length_a   1.000
_cell.length_b   1.000
_cell.length_c   1.000
_cell.angle_alpha   90.00
_cell.angle_beta   90.00
_cell.angle_gamma   90.00
#
_symmetry.space_group_name_H-M   'P 1'
#
loop_
_entity.id
_entity.type
_entity.pdbx_description
1 polymer ?
#
loop_
_entity_poly.entity_id
_entity_poly.type
_entity_poly.pdbx_seq_one_letter_code
_entity_poly.pdbx_strand_id
1 'polypeptide(L)'
;MSDQVTSIVGQAANISELGGGQKYLAMYEMIDSDPEGEVIFEIIVTDSVGLLSDPVTSTTNSSQVIFDRTLPTLDLVNIQSTNANNSSIAITGDDVVITFTLLSLY
;
A
#
# COMPACT_ATOMS: atom_id res chain seq x y z
N MET A 1 -0.19 26.01 -23.79
CA MET A 1 0.26 24.67 -23.36
C MET A 1 -0.86 24.09 -22.54
N SER A 2 -1.11 22.79 -22.60
CA SER A 2 -2.05 22.17 -21.67
C SER A 2 -1.41 22.08 -20.29
N ASP A 3 -2.18 22.42 -19.26
CA ASP A 3 -1.76 22.30 -17.85
C ASP A 3 -2.41 21.05 -17.24
N GLN A 4 -1.83 20.52 -16.16
CA GLN A 4 -2.36 19.36 -15.46
C GLN A 4 -2.32 19.61 -13.96
N VAL A 5 -3.40 19.25 -13.28
CA VAL A 5 -3.45 19.19 -11.83
C VAL A 5 -3.82 17.76 -11.45
N THR A 6 -3.02 17.16 -10.58
CA THR A 6 -3.24 15.81 -10.09
C THR A 6 -3.19 15.80 -8.58
N SER A 7 -4.11 15.09 -7.94
CA SER A 7 -4.03 14.74 -6.53
C SER A 7 -3.96 13.23 -6.33
N ILE A 8 -3.26 12.79 -5.29
CA ILE A 8 -3.16 11.41 -4.82
C ILE A 8 -3.45 11.46 -3.32
N VAL A 9 -4.42 10.66 -2.84
CA VAL A 9 -4.98 10.76 -1.47
C VAL A 9 -5.32 12.20 -1.03
N GLY A 10 -5.82 13.01 -1.97
CA GLY A 10 -6.17 14.42 -1.74
C GLY A 10 -4.98 15.38 -1.61
N GLN A 11 -3.75 14.88 -1.75
CA GLN A 11 -2.53 15.68 -1.72
C GLN A 11 -2.08 16.01 -3.14
N ALA A 12 -1.56 17.22 -3.34
CA ALA A 12 -1.05 17.63 -4.65
C ALA A 12 0.14 16.76 -5.08
N ALA A 13 0.06 16.21 -6.29
CA ALA A 13 1.13 15.40 -6.87
C ALA A 13 2.10 16.28 -7.67
N ASN A 14 3.38 15.91 -7.67
CA ASN A 14 4.39 16.51 -8.53
C ASN A 14 4.28 15.90 -9.93
N ILE A 15 4.15 16.74 -10.96
CA ILE A 15 3.94 16.30 -12.34
C ILE A 15 5.18 16.58 -13.18
N SER A 16 5.63 15.58 -13.94
CA SER A 16 6.73 15.70 -14.92
C SER A 16 6.34 15.10 -16.27
N GLU A 17 6.73 15.74 -17.38
CA GLU A 17 6.56 15.19 -18.73
C GLU A 17 7.55 14.04 -18.99
N LEU A 18 7.07 12.96 -19.59
CA LEU A 18 7.87 11.78 -19.96
C LEU A 18 8.28 11.78 -21.44
N GLY A 19 8.12 12.90 -22.13
CA GLY A 19 8.46 13.10 -23.54
C GLY A 19 7.30 12.84 -24.51
N GLY A 20 7.35 13.52 -25.66
CA GLY A 20 6.35 13.42 -26.72
C GLY A 20 5.09 14.25 -26.50
N GLY A 21 5.04 15.09 -25.45
CA GLY A 21 3.99 16.07 -25.19
C GLY A 21 2.64 15.52 -24.72
N GLN A 22 2.55 14.21 -24.44
CA GLN A 22 1.28 13.52 -24.15
C GLN A 22 1.40 12.50 -23.01
N LYS A 23 2.59 12.33 -22.43
CA LYS A 23 2.85 11.38 -21.35
C LYS A 23 3.40 12.11 -20.16
N TYR A 24 2.84 11.82 -19.00
CA TYR A 24 3.17 12.49 -17.75
C TYR A 24 3.29 11.47 -16.63
N LEU A 25 4.15 11.77 -15.67
CA LEU A 25 4.25 11.07 -14.39
C LEU A 25 3.77 12.03 -13.30
N ALA A 26 2.76 11.61 -12.54
CA ALA A 26 2.35 12.27 -11.30
C ALA A 26 2.86 11.45 -10.12
N MET A 27 3.53 12.10 -9.17
CA MET A 27 4.17 11.46 -8.04
C MET A 27 3.84 12.17 -6.74
N TYR A 28 3.40 11.38 -5.76
CA TYR A 28 3.22 11.78 -4.37
C TYR A 28 3.90 10.73 -3.49
N GLU A 29 4.72 11.18 -2.55
CA GLU A 29 5.33 10.30 -1.54
C GLU A 29 4.38 10.22 -0.35
N MET A 30 3.84 9.03 -0.11
CA MET A 30 2.92 8.78 1.00
C MET A 30 3.63 9.02 2.34
N ILE A 31 2.91 9.58 3.30
CA ILE A 31 3.40 9.92 4.64
C ILE A 31 2.61 9.23 5.75
N ASP A 32 3.11 9.33 6.98
CA ASP A 32 2.53 8.61 8.10
C ASP A 32 1.11 9.04 8.51
N SER A 33 0.67 10.23 8.10
CA SER A 33 -0.69 10.70 8.34
C SER A 33 -1.68 10.31 7.25
N ASP A 34 -1.22 9.74 6.13
CA ASP A 34 -2.12 9.35 5.06
C ASP A 34 -2.96 8.13 5.47
N PRO A 35 -4.24 8.08 5.05
CA PRO A 35 -5.12 6.98 5.39
C PRO A 35 -4.65 5.67 4.74
N GLU A 36 -4.73 4.58 5.48
CA GLU A 36 -4.64 3.24 4.90
C GLU A 36 -5.88 2.91 4.06
N GLY A 37 -5.73 1.96 3.14
CA GLY A 37 -6.78 1.52 2.23
C GLY A 37 -6.48 1.87 0.77
N GLU A 38 -7.54 1.97 -0.03
CA GLU A 38 -7.40 2.29 -1.46
C GLU A 38 -6.86 3.71 -1.68
N VAL A 39 -5.78 3.81 -2.45
CA VAL A 39 -5.19 5.08 -2.86
C VAL A 39 -6.01 5.68 -3.98
N ILE A 40 -6.83 6.67 -3.64
CA ILE A 40 -7.60 7.46 -4.60
C ILE A 40 -6.71 8.49 -5.31
N PHE A 41 -7.06 8.82 -6.55
CA PHE A 41 -6.42 9.89 -7.30
C PHE A 41 -7.45 10.69 -8.09
N GLU A 42 -7.09 11.91 -8.46
CA GLU A 42 -7.88 12.76 -9.36
C GLU A 42 -6.93 13.46 -10.33
N ILE A 43 -7.27 13.44 -11.63
CA ILE A 43 -6.52 14.15 -12.68
C ILE A 43 -7.47 15.08 -13.40
N ILE A 44 -7.08 16.36 -13.49
CA ILE A 44 -7.77 17.39 -14.27
C ILE A 44 -6.77 17.97 -15.27
N VAL A 45 -7.19 18.03 -16.53
CA VAL A 45 -6.37 18.58 -17.62
C VAL A 45 -7.00 19.88 -18.12
N THR A 46 -6.18 20.91 -18.29
CA THR A 46 -6.59 22.17 -18.93
C THR A 46 -6.08 22.17 -20.37
N ASP A 47 -6.95 22.42 -21.34
CA ASP A 47 -6.55 22.53 -22.75
C ASP A 47 -5.82 23.85 -23.07
N SER A 48 -5.40 24.01 -24.33
CA SER A 48 -4.66 25.21 -24.77
C SER A 48 -5.48 26.50 -24.77
N VAL A 49 -6.80 26.41 -24.64
CA VAL A 49 -7.74 27.54 -24.61
C VAL A 49 -8.24 27.81 -23.19
N GLY A 50 -7.82 27.01 -22.21
CA GLY A 50 -8.15 27.18 -20.79
C GLY A 50 -9.38 26.41 -20.32
N LEU A 51 -9.91 25.47 -21.11
CA LEU A 51 -11.04 24.63 -20.70
C LEU A 51 -10.55 23.44 -19.87
N LEU A 52 -11.24 23.19 -18.74
CA LEU A 52 -10.97 22.06 -17.86
C LEU A 52 -11.69 20.80 -18.37
N SER A 53 -11.03 19.65 -18.24
CA SER A 53 -11.65 18.34 -18.41
C SER A 53 -12.57 18.00 -17.24
N ASP A 54 -13.42 17.00 -17.44
CA ASP A 54 -14.00 16.27 -16.32
C ASP A 54 -12.87 15.57 -15.51
N PRO A 55 -13.04 15.39 -14.19
CA PRO A 55 -12.05 14.68 -13.37
C PRO A 55 -11.93 13.21 -13.77
N VAL A 56 -10.69 12.72 -13.88
CA VAL A 56 -10.39 11.30 -14.06
C VAL A 56 -9.98 10.70 -12.70
N THR A 57 -10.77 9.77 -12.19
CA THR A 57 -10.60 9.18 -10.85
C THR A 57 -10.52 7.65 -10.84
N SER A 58 -10.40 7.02 -12.00
CA SER A 58 -10.39 5.56 -12.14
C SER A 58 -9.40 5.09 -13.19
N THR A 59 -8.87 3.88 -12.99
CA THR A 59 -8.00 3.23 -13.98
C THR A 59 -8.82 2.63 -15.12
N THR A 60 -8.19 2.42 -16.28
CA THR A 60 -8.85 1.83 -17.47
C THR A 60 -8.89 0.31 -17.46
N ASN A 61 -8.23 -0.33 -16.49
CA ASN A 61 -8.10 -1.77 -16.33
C ASN A 61 -8.61 -2.28 -14.97
N SER A 62 -9.30 -1.42 -14.21
CA SER A 62 -9.82 -1.74 -12.86
C SER A 62 -8.73 -2.11 -11.84
N SER A 63 -7.46 -1.78 -12.10
CA SER A 63 -6.41 -1.94 -11.09
C SER A 63 -6.51 -0.86 -10.01
N GLN A 64 -6.11 -1.21 -8.80
CA GLN A 64 -6.07 -0.32 -7.64
C GLN A 64 -4.74 -0.49 -6.89
N VAL A 65 -4.39 0.50 -6.08
CA VAL A 65 -3.27 0.45 -5.14
C VAL A 65 -3.85 0.49 -3.73
N ILE A 66 -3.42 -0.43 -2.87
CA ILE A 66 -3.74 -0.42 -1.44
C ILE A 66 -2.50 0.06 -0.70
N PHE A 67 -2.65 1.12 0.09
CA PHE A 67 -1.65 1.56 1.04
C PHE A 67 -1.93 0.92 2.39
N ASP A 68 -0.94 0.18 2.87
CA ASP A 68 -1.04 -0.58 4.12
C ASP A 68 0.27 -0.46 4.89
N ARG A 69 0.15 0.00 6.13
CA ARG A 69 1.24 0.14 7.10
C ARG A 69 0.93 -0.64 8.38
N THR A 70 -0.14 -1.44 8.40
CA THR A 70 -0.54 -2.19 9.57
C THR A 70 0.49 -3.28 9.81
N LEU A 71 1.14 -3.20 10.98
CA LEU A 71 2.13 -4.21 11.36
C LEU A 71 1.45 -5.58 11.53
N PRO A 72 2.09 -6.67 11.06
CA PRO A 72 1.54 -8.00 11.28
C PRO A 72 1.51 -8.31 12.79
N THR A 73 0.42 -8.90 13.26
CA THR A 73 0.28 -9.37 14.64
C THR A 73 0.35 -10.89 14.72
N LEU A 74 0.89 -11.39 15.85
CA LEU A 74 0.86 -12.80 16.21
C LEU A 74 -0.24 -13.00 17.25
N ASP A 75 -1.24 -13.81 16.93
CA ASP A 75 -2.38 -14.04 17.83
C ASP A 75 -2.08 -15.16 18.83
N LEU A 76 -1.62 -16.30 18.32
CA LEU A 76 -1.15 -17.41 19.14
C LEU A 76 0.35 -17.54 18.95
N VAL A 77 1.09 -17.57 20.06
CA VAL A 77 2.49 -18.01 20.09
C VAL A 77 2.57 -19.10 21.13
N ASN A 78 2.92 -20.31 20.68
CA ASN A 78 3.11 -21.47 21.53
C ASN A 78 4.53 -22.00 21.38
N ILE A 79 5.16 -22.31 22.50
CA ILE A 79 6.51 -22.88 22.55
C ILE A 79 6.41 -24.18 23.31
N GLN A 80 6.83 -25.27 22.68
CA GLN A 80 6.79 -26.62 23.26
C GLN A 80 8.02 -27.43 22.89
N SER A 81 8.42 -28.32 23.78
CA SER A 81 9.46 -29.31 23.54
C SER A 81 8.87 -30.63 23.04
N THR A 82 9.65 -31.40 22.30
CA THR A 82 9.35 -32.80 21.94
C THR A 82 9.57 -33.78 23.10
N ASN A 83 9.89 -33.31 24.31
CA ASN A 83 10.05 -34.15 25.48
C ASN A 83 8.77 -34.96 25.76
N ALA A 84 8.88 -36.29 25.75
CA ALA A 84 7.74 -37.19 25.90
C ALA A 84 7.09 -37.14 27.30
N ASN A 85 7.81 -36.69 28.33
CA ASN A 85 7.29 -36.64 29.70
C ASN A 85 6.68 -35.27 30.04
N ASN A 86 7.24 -34.18 29.51
CA ASN A 86 6.74 -32.83 29.76
C ASN A 86 7.14 -31.86 28.64
N SER A 87 6.18 -31.45 27.80
CA SER A 87 6.41 -30.53 26.68
C SER A 87 6.78 -29.10 27.07
N SER A 88 6.77 -28.75 28.36
CA SER A 88 7.25 -27.45 28.86
C SER A 88 8.74 -27.47 29.28
N ILE A 89 9.42 -28.63 29.22
CA ILE A 89 10.83 -28.77 29.59
C ILE A 89 11.56 -29.48 28.45
N ALA A 90 12.69 -28.93 28.01
CA ALA A 90 13.59 -29.59 27.06
C ALA A 90 14.81 -30.16 27.80
N ILE A 91 15.23 -31.37 27.43
CA ILE A 91 16.51 -31.96 27.83
C ILE A 91 17.40 -32.21 26.60
N THR A 92 18.62 -32.68 26.80
CA THR A 92 19.55 -32.98 25.71
C THR A 92 18.94 -33.99 24.73
N GLY A 93 18.84 -33.59 23.47
CA GLY A 93 18.27 -34.42 22.40
C GLY A 93 16.82 -34.12 22.05
N ASP A 94 16.13 -33.27 22.81
CA ASP A 94 14.79 -32.78 22.45
C ASP A 94 14.87 -31.59 21.48
N ASP A 95 13.88 -31.49 20.60
CA ASP A 95 13.63 -30.28 19.82
C ASP A 95 12.69 -29.33 20.58
N VAL A 96 12.85 -28.03 20.36
CA VAL A 96 11.89 -27.00 20.80
C VAL A 96 11.21 -26.44 19.56
N VAL A 97 9.90 -26.61 19.51
CA VAL A 97 9.03 -26.18 18.42
C VAL A 97 8.29 -24.92 18.83
N ILE A 98 8.36 -23.91 17.97
CA ILE A 98 7.56 -22.70 18.06
C ILE A 98 6.45 -22.80 17.02
N THR A 99 5.21 -22.62 17.44
CA THR A 99 4.05 -22.54 16.54
C THR A 99 3.38 -21.19 16.73
N PHE A 100 3.09 -20.51 15.63
CA PHE A 100 2.35 -19.26 15.66
C PHE A 100 1.36 -19.17 14.51
N THR A 101 0.32 -18.36 14.72
CA THR A 101 -0.64 -17.99 13.68
C THR A 101 -0.55 -16.50 13.43
N LEU A 102 -0.49 -16.15 12.14
CA LEU A 102 -0.62 -14.78 11.69
C LEU A 102 -2.11 -14.46 11.56
N LEU A 103 -2.48 -13.24 11.94
CA LEU A 103 -3.71 -12.64 11.44
C LEU A 103 -3.35 -11.82 10.20
N SER A 104 -3.82 -12.23 9.02
CA SER A 104 -3.83 -11.34 7.85
C SER A 104 -5.02 -10.41 8.00
N LEU A 105 -4.79 -9.09 8.01
CA LEU A 105 -5.86 -8.09 8.02
C LEU A 105 -6.26 -7.68 6.59
N TYR A 106 -6.22 -8.60 5.63
CA TYR A 106 -6.73 -8.48 4.26
C TYR A 106 -6.71 -9.85 3.56
#